data_AF-A0A1H5V153-F1
#
_entry.id   AF-A0A1H5V153-F1
#
_cell.length_a   1.000
_cell.length_b   1.000
_cell.length_c   1.000
_cell.angle_alpha   90.00
_cell.angle_beta   90.00
_cell.angle_gamma   90.00
#
_symmetry.space_group_name_H-M   'P 1'
#
loop_
_entity.id
_entity.type
_entity.pdbx_description
1 polymer ?
#
loop_
_entity_poly.entity_id
_entity_poly.type
_entity_poly.pdbx_seq_one_letter_code
_entity_poly.pdbx_strand_id
1 'polypeptide(L)'
;MKKFIFCNLSDRLLEESEPEMLKLLSVLIKNKSLVIKIQGHIYFTIEKVKYDVSAALAKKGYNILVQNGIEKERLSYKGLCSFRPIYPLPEKNEAERIANRRVEIFIVKK
;
A
#
# COMPACT_ATOMS: atom_id res chain seq x y z
N MET A 1 -0.36 11.52 15.88
CA MET A 1 -1.40 11.25 14.86
C MET A 1 -0.76 10.68 13.60
N LYS A 2 -0.90 9.36 13.37
CA LYS A 2 -0.53 8.71 12.10
C LYS A 2 -1.71 8.87 11.15
N LYS A 3 -1.52 9.63 10.07
CA LYS A 3 -2.53 9.79 9.01
C LYS A 3 -2.36 8.64 8.04
N PHE A 4 -3.39 7.81 7.93
CA PHE A 4 -3.45 6.68 7.01
C PHE A 4 -4.04 7.18 5.69
N ILE A 5 -3.37 6.89 4.58
CA ILE A 5 -3.98 6.94 3.25
C ILE A 5 -4.07 5.48 2.82
N PHE A 6 -5.29 5.05 2.51
CA PHE A 6 -5.56 3.73 1.97
C PHE A 6 -5.56 3.86 0.44
N CYS A 7 -4.74 3.07 -0.24
CA CYS A 7 -4.81 2.94 -1.69
C CYS A 7 -5.11 1.48 -2.00
N ASN A 8 -6.20 1.21 -2.73
CA ASN A 8 -6.49 -0.15 -3.17
C ASN A 8 -5.72 -0.48 -4.45
N LEU A 9 -4.40 -0.70 -4.34
CA LEU A 9 -3.54 -1.00 -5.49
C LEU A 9 -3.74 -2.41 -6.07
N SER A 10 -4.96 -2.94 -6.06
CA SER A 10 -5.36 -4.11 -6.83
C SER A 10 -5.19 -3.83 -8.33
N ASP A 11 -4.60 -4.76 -9.11
CA ASP A 11 -4.48 -4.60 -10.58
C ASP A 11 -5.83 -4.41 -11.30
N ARG A 12 -6.96 -4.75 -10.67
CA ARG A 12 -8.32 -4.48 -11.18
C ARG A 12 -8.87 -3.10 -10.76
N LEU A 13 -8.27 -2.43 -9.78
CA LEU A 13 -8.80 -1.22 -9.12
C LEU A 13 -7.81 -0.05 -9.20
N LEU A 14 -6.92 -0.05 -10.20
CA LEU A 14 -5.94 1.02 -10.38
C LEU A 14 -6.59 2.37 -10.65
N GLU A 15 -7.64 2.38 -11.48
CA GLU A 15 -8.40 3.60 -11.80
C GLU A 15 -9.06 4.17 -10.55
N GLU A 16 -9.68 3.32 -9.72
CA GLU A 16 -10.30 3.74 -8.45
C GLU A 16 -9.29 4.30 -7.44
N SER A 17 -8.02 3.89 -7.52
CA SER A 17 -6.97 4.31 -6.60
C SER A 17 -6.14 5.49 -7.09
N GLU A 18 -6.36 5.94 -8.32
CA GLU A 18 -5.64 7.06 -8.91
C GLU A 18 -5.80 8.36 -8.11
N PRO A 19 -7.02 8.78 -7.69
CA PRO A 19 -7.19 10.01 -6.92
C PRO A 19 -6.41 10.00 -5.59
N GLU A 20 -6.38 8.87 -4.90
CA GLU A 20 -5.67 8.67 -3.63
C GLU A 20 -4.16 8.73 -3.82
N MET A 21 -3.65 8.13 -4.90
CA MET A 21 -2.24 8.20 -5.26
C MET A 21 -1.82 9.64 -5.61
N LEU A 22 -2.65 10.40 -6.34
CA LEU A 22 -2.39 11.81 -6.64
C LEU A 22 -2.41 12.68 -5.38
N LYS A 23 -3.34 12.44 -4.45
CA LYS A 23 -3.37 13.10 -3.14
C LYS A 23 -2.08 12.82 -2.35
N LEU A 24 -1.65 11.56 -2.28
CA LEU A 24 -0.41 11.17 -1.61
C LEU A 24 0.80 11.87 -2.24
N LEU A 25 0.90 11.86 -3.57
CA LEU A 25 1.96 12.52 -4.30
C LEU A 25 2.01 14.02 -3.98
N SER A 26 0.86 14.72 -4.03
CA SER A 26 0.77 16.13 -3.67
C SER A 26 1.27 16.42 -2.25
N VAL A 27 0.92 15.57 -1.28
CA VAL A 27 1.39 15.70 0.11
C VAL A 27 2.91 15.53 0.20
N LEU A 28 3.48 14.53 -0.46
CA LEU A 28 4.92 14.25 -0.44
C LEU A 28 5.75 15.31 -1.18
N ILE A 29 5.20 15.90 -2.24
CA ILE A 29 5.80 17.04 -2.95
C ILE A 29 5.83 18.27 -2.04
N LYS A 30 4.71 18.60 -1.39
CA LYS A 30 4.59 19.78 -0.51
C LYS A 30 5.42 19.67 0.76
N ASN A 31 5.65 18.47 1.26
CA ASN A 31 6.35 18.24 2.52
C ASN A 31 7.60 17.38 2.30
N LYS A 32 8.71 18.02 1.92
CA LYS A 32 9.96 17.35 1.53
C LYS A 32 10.64 16.56 2.66
N SER A 33 10.35 16.87 3.92
CA SER A 33 10.90 16.16 5.08
C SER A 33 10.13 14.87 5.43
N LEU A 34 8.94 14.64 4.85
CA LEU A 34 8.17 13.43 5.14
C LEU A 34 8.87 12.19 4.62
N VAL A 35 9.05 11.22 5.52
CA VAL A 35 9.49 9.86 5.20
C VAL A 35 8.32 8.92 5.45
N ILE A 36 8.02 8.05 4.49
CA ILE A 36 6.89 7.12 4.57
C ILE A 36 7.30 5.67 4.37
N LYS A 37 6.46 4.78 4.89
CA LYS A 37 6.50 3.33 4.67
C LYS A 37 5.18 2.86 4.06
N ILE A 38 5.29 2.11 2.99
CA ILE A 38 4.18 1.55 2.21
C ILE A 38 4.03 0.07 2.62
N GLN A 39 2.84 -0.35 3.05
CA GLN A 39 2.60 -1.72 3.49
C GLN A 39 1.51 -2.35 2.63
N GLY A 40 1.81 -3.49 2.00
CA GLY A 40 0.85 -4.25 1.22
C GLY A 40 0.26 -5.41 2.02
N HIS A 41 -1.03 -5.64 1.85
CA HIS A 41 -1.81 -6.68 2.52
C HIS A 41 -2.65 -7.43 1.48
N ILE A 42 -2.84 -8.72 1.71
CA ILE A 42 -3.69 -9.60 0.90
C ILE A 42 -4.45 -10.56 1.82
N TYR A 43 -5.49 -11.19 1.30
CA TYR A 43 -6.34 -12.11 2.06
C TYR A 43 -5.79 -13.54 2.17
N PHE A 44 -4.76 -13.90 1.40
CA PHE A 44 -4.21 -15.25 1.38
C PHE A 44 -2.70 -15.24 1.56
N THR A 45 -2.17 -16.34 2.08
CA THR A 45 -0.72 -16.61 2.07
C THR A 45 -0.50 -17.84 1.21
N ILE A 46 0.38 -17.76 0.21
CA ILE A 46 0.78 -18.95 -0.54
C ILE A 46 2.11 -19.44 0.04
N GLU A 47 2.05 -20.42 0.95
CA GLU A 47 3.23 -20.99 1.62
C GLU A 47 4.28 -21.55 0.65
N LYS A 48 3.87 -21.88 -0.59
CA LYS A 48 4.73 -22.51 -1.61
C LYS A 48 5.19 -21.56 -2.74
N VAL A 49 4.79 -20.29 -2.73
CA VAL A 49 5.14 -19.36 -3.82
C VAL A 49 6.24 -18.42 -3.35
N LYS A 50 7.36 -18.41 -4.07
CA LYS A 50 8.50 -17.48 -3.87
C LYS A 50 8.13 -15.99 -4.07
N TYR A 51 6.90 -15.71 -4.51
CA TYR A 51 6.44 -14.39 -4.88
C TYR A 51 5.45 -13.83 -3.85
N ASP A 52 5.91 -12.86 -3.06
CA ASP A 52 5.07 -12.11 -2.14
C ASP A 52 4.25 -11.06 -2.92
N VAL A 53 3.00 -11.42 -3.23
CA VAL A 53 2.04 -10.54 -3.93
C VAL A 53 1.83 -9.25 -3.13
N SER A 54 1.80 -9.32 -1.79
CA SER A 54 1.60 -8.14 -0.96
C SER A 54 2.80 -7.18 -1.05
N ALA A 55 4.03 -7.69 -1.10
CA ALA A 55 5.22 -6.88 -1.35
C ALA A 55 5.21 -6.28 -2.76
N ALA A 56 4.77 -7.03 -3.77
CA ALA A 56 4.66 -6.54 -5.14
C ALA A 56 3.68 -5.35 -5.25
N LEU A 57 2.53 -5.42 -4.58
CA LEU A 57 1.57 -4.32 -4.52
C LEU A 57 2.18 -3.06 -3.88
N ALA A 58 2.87 -3.23 -2.73
CA ALA A 58 3.54 -2.12 -2.06
C ALA A 58 4.67 -1.53 -2.93
N LYS A 59 5.40 -2.38 -3.66
CA LYS A 59 6.45 -1.97 -4.60
C LYS A 59 5.88 -1.18 -5.79
N LYS A 60 4.69 -1.51 -6.27
CA LYS A 60 4.02 -0.74 -7.34
C LYS A 60 3.78 0.70 -6.90
N GLY A 61 3.22 0.91 -5.70
CA GLY A 61 3.06 2.25 -5.12
C GLY A 61 4.39 2.99 -4.93
N TYR A 62 5.42 2.29 -4.43
CA TYR A 62 6.78 2.83 -4.34
C TYR A 62 7.30 3.32 -5.70
N ASN A 63 7.20 2.49 -6.74
CA ASN A 63 7.69 2.81 -8.07
C ASN A 63 6.98 4.01 -8.67
N ILE A 64 5.65 4.12 -8.52
CA ILE A 64 4.87 5.26 -9.00
C ILE A 64 5.37 6.55 -8.34
N LEU A 65 5.59 6.56 -7.03
CA LEU A 65 6.09 7.75 -6.33
C LEU A 65 7.51 8.15 -6.76
N VAL A 66 8.40 7.16 -6.94
CA VAL A 66 9.77 7.40 -7.42
C VAL A 66 9.76 7.95 -8.85
N GLN A 67 8.94 7.38 -9.74
CA GLN A 67 8.79 7.87 -11.12
C GLN A 67 8.25 9.29 -11.18
N ASN A 68 7.46 9.70 -10.18
CA ASN A 68 6.95 11.07 -10.04
C ASN A 68 7.88 11.98 -9.20
N GLY A 69 9.15 11.62 -9.02
CA GLY A 69 10.18 12.50 -8.46
C GLY A 69 10.24 12.56 -6.94
N ILE A 70 9.66 11.59 -6.22
CA ILE A 70 9.90 11.45 -4.77
C ILE A 70 11.20 10.68 -4.55
N GLU A 71 12.10 11.27 -3.74
CA GLU A 71 13.40 10.68 -3.39
C GLU A 71 13.26 9.30 -2.75
N LYS A 72 14.09 8.36 -3.17
CA LYS A 72 14.02 6.95 -2.76
C LYS A 72 14.25 6.77 -1.26
N GLU A 73 15.09 7.62 -0.68
CA GLU A 73 15.49 7.64 0.73
C GLU A 73 14.30 7.99 1.65
N ARG A 74 13.29 8.67 1.10
CA ARG A 74 12.06 9.03 1.80
C ARG A 74 11.01 7.93 1.79
N LEU A 75 11.26 6.83 1.08
CA LEU A 75 10.29 5.80 0.79
C LEU A 75 10.82 4.42 1.20
N SER A 76 9.96 3.63 1.83
CA SER A 76 10.22 2.20 2.06
C SER A 76 8.94 1.42 1.79
N TYR A 77 9.06 0.13 1.48
CA TYR A 77 7.90 -0.73 1.28
C TYR A 77 8.08 -2.11 1.93
N LYS A 78 6.97 -2.76 2.30
CA LYS A 78 6.96 -4.12 2.84
C LYS A 78 5.65 -4.84 2.53
N GLY A 79 5.74 -6.13 2.19
CA GLY A 79 4.58 -7.03 2.15
C GLY A 79 4.30 -7.63 3.53
N LEU A 80 3.02 -7.72 3.90
CA LEU A 80 2.55 -8.32 5.15
C LEU A 80 1.58 -9.50 4.94
N CYS A 81 1.44 -9.99 3.71
CA CYS A 81 0.55 -11.08 3.34
C CYS A 81 -0.81 -10.94 4.04
N SER A 82 -1.29 -12.03 4.67
CA SER A 82 -2.53 -12.08 5.45
C SER A 82 -2.29 -11.95 6.96
N PHE A 83 -1.13 -11.45 7.40
CA PHE A 83 -0.76 -11.37 8.83
C PHE A 83 -1.50 -10.27 9.61
N ARG A 84 -2.11 -9.30 8.93
CA ARG A 84 -2.84 -8.17 9.54
C ARG A 84 -4.16 -7.89 8.81
N PRO A 85 -5.13 -8.81 8.91
CA PRO A 85 -6.42 -8.61 8.27
C PRO A 85 -7.23 -7.55 9.03
N ILE A 86 -8.05 -6.78 8.30
CA ILE A 86 -9.10 -5.92 8.87
C ILE A 86 -10.29 -6.80 9.30
N TYR A 87 -10.67 -7.76 8.45
CA TYR A 87 -11.73 -8.73 8.72
C TYR A 87 -11.15 -10.13 8.94
N PRO A 88 -11.59 -10.89 9.96
CA PRO A 88 -11.06 -12.24 10.22
C PRO A 88 -11.08 -13.14 8.99
N LEU A 89 -10.06 -13.99 8.86
CA LEU A 89 -9.99 -15.01 7.80
C LEU A 89 -10.71 -16.29 8.25
N PRO A 90 -11.39 -17.01 7.33
CA PRO A 90 -11.70 -16.61 5.96
C PRO A 90 -12.76 -15.49 5.93
N GLU A 91 -12.66 -14.61 4.95
CA GLU A 91 -13.65 -13.55 4.74
C GLU A 91 -15.03 -14.12 4.38
N LYS A 92 -16.09 -13.45 4.84
CA LYS A 92 -17.48 -13.88 4.63
C LYS A 92 -18.04 -13.49 3.27
N ASN A 93 -17.50 -12.44 2.66
CA ASN A 93 -18.00 -11.87 1.42
C ASN A 93 -16.89 -11.12 0.65
N GLU A 94 -17.20 -10.70 -0.57
CA GLU A 94 -16.24 -10.01 -1.44
C GLU A 94 -15.81 -8.64 -0.90
N ALA A 95 -16.70 -7.92 -0.20
CA ALA A 95 -16.35 -6.62 0.38
C ALA A 95 -15.26 -6.75 1.47
N GLU A 96 -15.34 -7.79 2.31
CA GLU A 96 -14.31 -8.11 3.30
C GLU A 96 -12.98 -8.48 2.62
N ARG A 97 -13.01 -9.25 1.52
CA ARG A 97 -11.80 -9.60 0.75
C ARG A 97 -11.14 -8.38 0.13
N ILE A 98 -11.94 -7.47 -0.42
CA ILE A 98 -11.47 -6.19 -0.97
C ILE A 98 -10.84 -5.35 0.13
N ALA A 99 -11.44 -5.29 1.32
CA ALA A 99 -10.87 -4.55 2.45
C ALA A 99 -9.55 -5.16 2.95
N ASN A 100 -9.43 -6.50 2.98
CA ASN A 100 -8.19 -7.17 3.38
C ASN A 100 -7.08 -7.04 2.32
N ARG A 101 -7.43 -6.90 1.03
CA ARG A 101 -6.48 -6.61 -0.06
C ARG A 101 -6.26 -5.10 -0.22
N ARG A 102 -5.20 -4.58 0.41
CA ARG A 102 -4.99 -3.12 0.51
C ARG A 102 -3.53 -2.71 0.55
N VAL A 103 -3.28 -1.42 0.33
CA VAL A 103 -2.01 -0.77 0.64
C VAL A 103 -2.23 0.35 1.65
N GLU A 104 -1.42 0.34 2.71
CA GLU A 104 -1.42 1.33 3.78
C GLU A 104 -0.15 2.20 3.72
N ILE A 105 -0.30 3.50 3.97
CA ILE A 105 0.82 4.45 4.07
C ILE A 105 1.03 4.87 5.52
N PHE A 106 2.27 4.74 6.00
CA PHE A 106 2.68 5.14 7.33
C PHE A 106 3.70 6.27 7.26
N ILE A 107 3.45 7.36 7.97
CA ILE A 107 4.47 8.40 8.18
C ILE A 107 5.45 7.91 9.26
N VAL A 108 6.73 7.86 8.89
CA VAL A 108 7.83 7.40 9.75
C VAL A 108 8.57 8.59 10.36
N LYS A 109 8.73 9.68 9.60
CA LYS A 109 9.39 10.91 10.04
C LYS A 109 8.70 12.14 9.43
N LYS A 110 8.77 13.27 10.13
CA LYS A 110 8.36 14.59 9.67
C LYS A 110 9.52 15.57 9.70
#